data_AF-A0A7X8TNG6-F1
#
_entry.id   AF-A0A7X8TNG6-F1
#
_cell.length_a   1.000
_cell.length_b   1.000
_cell.length_c   1.000
_cell.angle_alpha   90.00
_cell.angle_beta   90.00
_cell.angle_gamma   90.00
#
_symmetry.space_group_name_H-M   'P 1'
#
loop_
_entity.id
_entity.type
_entity.pdbx_description
1 polymer ?
#
loop_
_entity_poly.entity_id
_entity_poly.type
_entity_poly.pdbx_seq_one_letter_code
_entity_poly.pdbx_strand_id
1 'polypeptide(L)'
;MRLLIAGCFLLFAGIAIGISLSNGSTSDDFLLNLGTEIVGIVLTVAVVDFLFERRKNKESAKAIAWEIMHELDHAIWVWQGGAREFDIDEMAGLLSLSEPTDPLPQFTQNLFLRIGSRADNTFRTKREVINISSSLSQSLNVLKPLSKMRDGTAVISAEQITKISSDALEHLADVVGVKYRPDLNDELAKHRDTQILSQEWRHYGNDEGVYNKAIKADA
;
A
#
# COMPACT_ATOMS: atom_id res chain seq x y z
N MET A 1 10.91 -22.15 -11.76
CA MET A 1 11.63 -22.50 -13.01
C MET A 1 13.08 -22.00 -13.02
N ARG A 2 13.35 -20.71 -12.76
CA ARG A 2 14.73 -20.16 -12.79
C ARG A 2 15.67 -20.74 -11.72
N LEU A 3 15.19 -20.90 -10.49
CA LEU A 3 15.95 -21.60 -9.43
C LEU A 3 16.29 -23.05 -9.78
N LEU A 4 15.43 -23.72 -10.55
CA LEU A 4 15.66 -25.08 -11.01
C LEU A 4 16.76 -25.11 -12.08
N ILE A 5 16.72 -24.16 -13.03
CA ILE A 5 17.76 -24.01 -14.05
C ILE A 5 19.11 -23.67 -13.40
N ALA A 6 19.16 -22.69 -12.50
CA ALA A 6 20.37 -22.34 -11.77
C ALA A 6 20.91 -23.52 -10.94
N GLY A 7 20.02 -24.27 -10.28
CA GLY A 7 20.36 -25.50 -9.57
C GLY A 7 20.96 -26.58 -10.49
N CYS A 8 20.38 -26.79 -11.68
CA CYS A 8 20.91 -27.73 -12.68
C CYS A 8 22.30 -27.32 -13.19
N PHE A 9 22.53 -26.03 -13.42
CA PHE A 9 23.85 -25.54 -13.86
C PHE A 9 24.91 -25.66 -12.75
N LEU A 10 24.57 -25.35 -11.50
CA LEU A 10 25.48 -25.54 -10.36
C LEU A 10 25.79 -27.02 -10.13
N LEU A 11 24.80 -27.89 -10.28
CA LEU A 11 24.98 -29.34 -10.16
C LEU A 11 25.87 -29.88 -11.29
N PHE A 12 25.68 -29.43 -12.52
CA PHE A 12 26.54 -29.79 -13.65
C PHE A 12 27.98 -29.31 -13.45
N ALA A 13 28.18 -28.06 -12.99
CA ALA A 13 29.50 -27.53 -12.70
C ALA A 13 30.17 -28.31 -11.55
N GLY A 14 29.43 -28.65 -10.48
CA GLY A 14 29.92 -29.48 -9.38
C GLY A 14 30.35 -30.87 -9.84
N ILE A 15 29.58 -31.51 -10.74
CA ILE A 15 29.94 -32.80 -11.34
C ILE A 15 31.22 -32.67 -12.19
N ALA A 16 31.33 -31.63 -13.03
CA ALA A 16 32.50 -31.41 -13.86
C ALA A 16 33.77 -31.19 -13.03
N ILE A 17 33.69 -30.40 -11.95
CA ILE A 17 34.79 -30.18 -11.00
C ILE A 17 35.14 -31.50 -10.29
N GLY A 18 34.14 -32.28 -9.86
CA GLY A 18 34.36 -33.58 -9.21
C GLY A 18 35.08 -34.59 -10.12
N ILE A 19 34.70 -34.66 -11.40
CA ILE A 19 35.36 -35.51 -12.40
C ILE A 19 36.79 -35.02 -12.67
N SER A 20 37.01 -33.70 -12.70
CA SER A 20 38.35 -33.13 -12.88
C SER A 20 39.28 -33.50 -11.72
N LEU A 21 38.81 -33.41 -10.47
CA LEU A 21 39.61 -33.75 -9.29
C LEU A 21 39.99 -35.23 -9.20
N SER A 22 39.24 -36.13 -9.84
CA SER A 22 39.53 -37.57 -9.80
C SER A 22 40.54 -38.05 -10.84
N ASN A 23 40.78 -37.30 -11.92
CA ASN A 23 41.46 -37.82 -13.12
C ASN A 23 42.92 -37.35 -13.32
N GLY A 24 43.42 -36.36 -12.57
CA GLY A 24 44.84 -36.04 -12.41
C GLY A 24 45.65 -35.73 -13.69
N SER A 25 45.02 -35.23 -14.75
CA SER A 25 45.59 -35.05 -16.09
C SER A 25 45.79 -33.56 -16.47
N THR A 26 46.60 -33.24 -17.48
CA THR A 26 46.73 -31.86 -18.00
C THR A 26 45.45 -31.27 -18.60
N SER A 27 44.42 -32.08 -18.85
CA SER A 27 43.07 -31.61 -19.20
C SER A 27 42.30 -31.04 -18.01
N ASP A 28 42.81 -31.23 -16.79
CA ASP A 28 42.17 -30.82 -15.54
C ASP A 28 42.20 -29.29 -15.37
N ASP A 29 43.27 -28.61 -15.79
CA ASP A 29 43.36 -27.15 -15.71
C ASP A 29 42.29 -26.47 -16.58
N PHE A 30 41.99 -27.05 -17.75
CA PHE A 30 40.94 -26.53 -18.63
C PHE A 30 39.55 -26.73 -18.03
N LEU A 31 39.25 -27.94 -17.52
CA LEU A 31 37.94 -28.25 -16.92
C LEU A 31 37.70 -27.48 -15.62
N LEU A 32 38.73 -27.28 -14.81
CA LEU A 32 38.65 -26.49 -13.59
C LEU A 32 38.42 -25.01 -13.91
N ASN A 33 39.18 -24.43 -14.85
CA ASN A 33 38.96 -23.05 -15.28
C ASN A 33 37.57 -22.84 -15.87
N LEU A 34 37.13 -23.74 -16.77
CA LEU A 34 35.79 -23.70 -17.35
C LEU A 34 34.70 -23.86 -16.28
N GLY A 35 34.88 -24.77 -15.32
CA GLY A 35 33.97 -24.96 -14.20
C GLY A 35 33.84 -23.71 -13.33
N THR A 36 34.96 -23.06 -13.01
CA THR A 36 34.96 -21.81 -12.23
C THR A 36 34.29 -20.66 -12.99
N GLU A 37 34.51 -20.55 -14.29
CA GLU A 37 33.86 -19.53 -15.14
C GLU A 37 32.35 -19.74 -15.20
N ILE A 38 31.89 -20.98 -15.42
CA ILE A 38 30.47 -21.32 -15.45
C ILE A 38 29.82 -21.00 -14.09
N VAL A 39 30.46 -21.37 -12.97
CA VAL A 39 29.97 -21.04 -11.62
C VAL A 39 29.89 -19.52 -11.43
N GLY A 40 30.90 -18.78 -11.87
CA GLY A 40 30.93 -17.31 -11.81
C GLY A 40 29.76 -16.67 -12.58
N ILE A 41 29.48 -17.16 -13.80
CA ILE A 41 28.35 -16.70 -14.62
C ILE A 41 27.02 -16.99 -13.92
N VAL A 42 26.80 -18.23 -13.46
CA VAL A 42 25.54 -18.64 -12.81
C VAL A 42 25.28 -17.85 -11.54
N LEU A 43 26.32 -17.65 -10.72
CA LEU A 43 26.23 -16.85 -9.51
C LEU A 43 25.85 -15.39 -9.83
N THR A 44 26.49 -14.81 -10.83
CA THR A 44 26.19 -13.44 -11.26
C THR A 44 24.75 -13.30 -11.73
N VAL A 45 24.26 -14.22 -12.57
CA VAL A 45 22.87 -14.23 -13.04
C VAL A 45 21.89 -14.38 -11.87
N ALA A 46 22.17 -15.26 -10.91
CA ALA A 46 21.30 -15.45 -9.75
C ALA A 46 21.22 -14.19 -8.87
N VAL A 47 22.37 -13.52 -8.64
CA VAL A 47 22.41 -12.25 -7.89
C VAL A 47 21.65 -11.16 -8.62
N VAL A 48 21.86 -11.02 -9.92
CA VAL A 48 21.17 -10.02 -10.75
C VAL A 48 19.66 -10.25 -10.75
N ASP A 49 19.20 -11.49 -10.96
CA ASP A 49 17.79 -11.85 -10.91
C ASP A 49 17.18 -11.54 -9.53
N PHE A 50 17.87 -11.88 -8.44
CA PHE A 50 17.43 -11.55 -7.08
C PHE A 50 17.29 -10.04 -6.87
N LEU A 51 18.26 -9.25 -7.34
CA LEU A 51 18.20 -7.79 -7.24
C LEU A 51 17.04 -7.20 -8.06
N PHE A 52 16.79 -7.73 -9.26
CA PHE A 52 15.66 -7.34 -10.08
C PHE A 52 14.32 -7.67 -9.43
N GLU A 53 14.16 -8.88 -8.89
CA GLU A 53 12.95 -9.29 -8.18
C GLU A 53 12.71 -8.42 -6.94
N ARG A 54 13.77 -8.16 -6.17
CA ARG A 54 13.70 -7.26 -5.01
C ARG A 54 13.28 -5.84 -5.41
N ARG A 55 13.81 -5.31 -6.51
CA ARG A 55 13.42 -3.99 -7.03
C ARG A 55 11.96 -3.97 -7.48
N LYS A 56 11.54 -4.97 -8.26
CA LYS A 56 10.16 -5.12 -8.73
C LYS A 56 9.17 -5.17 -7.57
N ASN A 57 9.51 -5.91 -6.51
CA ASN A 57 8.64 -6.00 -5.34
C ASN A 57 8.61 -4.68 -4.54
N LYS A 58 9.72 -3.94 -4.45
CA LYS A 58 9.70 -2.58 -3.87
C LYS A 58 8.81 -1.62 -4.66
N GLU A 59 8.90 -1.64 -5.98
CA GLU A 59 8.04 -0.83 -6.86
C GLU A 59 6.56 -1.24 -6.72
N SER A 60 6.29 -2.54 -6.61
CA SER A 60 4.94 -3.06 -6.34
C SER A 60 4.42 -2.63 -4.97
N ALA A 61 5.26 -2.60 -3.94
CA ALA A 61 4.90 -2.11 -2.61
C ALA A 61 4.52 -0.63 -2.64
N LYS A 62 5.30 0.20 -3.36
CA LYS A 62 4.97 1.61 -3.58
C LYS A 62 3.66 1.80 -4.34
N ALA A 63 3.41 0.99 -5.38
CA ALA A 63 2.16 1.05 -6.14
C ALA A 63 0.94 0.72 -5.27
N ILE A 64 1.03 -0.32 -4.43
CA ILE A 64 -0.03 -0.67 -3.46
C ILE A 64 -0.24 0.46 -2.46
N ALA A 65 0.84 1.03 -1.91
CA ALA A 65 0.74 2.13 -0.96
C ALA A 65 0.05 3.34 -1.61
N TRP A 66 0.44 3.72 -2.83
CA TRP A 66 -0.20 4.79 -3.59
C TRP A 66 -1.68 4.53 -3.82
N GLU A 67 -2.07 3.34 -4.26
CA GLU A 67 -3.48 2.97 -4.50
C GLU A 67 -4.32 3.15 -3.23
N ILE A 68 -3.83 2.65 -2.09
CA ILE A 68 -4.52 2.77 -0.80
C ILE A 68 -4.58 4.22 -0.32
N MET A 69 -3.50 5.00 -0.51
CA MET A 69 -3.48 6.42 -0.16
C MET A 69 -4.51 7.21 -0.96
N HIS A 70 -4.69 6.93 -2.26
CA HIS A 70 -5.71 7.60 -3.08
C HIS A 70 -7.14 7.20 -2.66
N GLU A 71 -7.35 5.96 -2.23
CA GLU A 71 -8.65 5.58 -1.69
C GLU A 71 -8.93 6.25 -0.34
N LEU A 72 -7.94 6.34 0.54
CA LEU A 72 -8.03 7.08 1.80
C LEU A 72 -8.31 8.55 1.56
N ASP A 73 -7.57 9.17 0.63
CA ASP A 73 -7.77 10.56 0.21
C ASP A 73 -9.22 10.80 -0.20
N HIS A 74 -9.73 9.99 -1.13
CA HIS A 74 -11.11 10.11 -1.57
C HIS A 74 -12.12 9.93 -0.43
N ALA A 75 -11.92 8.94 0.46
CA ALA A 75 -12.81 8.71 1.59
C ALA A 75 -12.79 9.87 2.60
N ILE A 76 -11.61 10.42 2.88
CA ILE A 76 -11.42 11.57 3.77
C ILE A 76 -12.00 12.82 3.13
N TRP A 77 -11.77 13.06 1.85
CA TRP A 77 -12.34 14.20 1.12
C TRP A 77 -13.87 14.16 1.11
N VAL A 78 -14.48 12.99 0.84
CA VAL A 78 -15.94 12.82 0.95
C VAL A 78 -16.44 13.11 2.36
N TRP A 79 -15.69 12.70 3.38
CA TRP A 79 -16.10 12.85 4.78
C TRP A 79 -15.91 14.26 5.34
N GLN A 80 -14.70 14.82 5.19
CA GLN A 80 -14.22 16.03 5.86
C GLN A 80 -14.21 17.27 4.95
N GLY A 81 -13.95 17.10 3.66
CA GLY A 81 -13.90 18.22 2.70
C GLY A 81 -12.50 18.48 2.23
N GLY A 82 -12.18 19.74 2.02
CA GLY A 82 -10.89 20.16 1.47
C GLY A 82 -10.91 20.41 -0.02
N ALA A 83 -9.72 20.72 -0.54
CA ALA A 83 -9.46 20.83 -1.95
C ALA A 83 -9.61 19.46 -2.63
N ARG A 84 -9.86 19.47 -3.95
CA ARG A 84 -9.99 18.25 -4.75
C ARG A 84 -8.63 17.72 -5.23
N GLU A 85 -7.54 18.34 -4.81
CA GLU A 85 -6.19 17.96 -5.21
C GLU A 85 -5.63 16.98 -4.19
N PHE A 86 -5.02 15.91 -4.67
CA PHE A 86 -4.41 14.92 -3.79
C PHE A 86 -3.18 15.53 -3.11
N ASP A 87 -3.23 15.67 -1.78
CA ASP A 87 -2.10 16.06 -0.95
C ASP A 87 -2.13 15.33 0.40
N ILE A 88 -1.02 14.65 0.72
CA ILE A 88 -0.86 13.86 1.94
C ILE A 88 -0.91 14.74 3.19
N ASP A 89 -0.33 15.93 3.09
CA ASP A 89 -0.29 16.87 4.19
C ASP A 89 -1.69 17.46 4.45
N GLU A 90 -2.49 17.69 3.39
CA GLU A 90 -3.91 18.05 3.52
C GLU A 90 -4.73 16.92 4.15
N MET A 91 -4.58 15.68 3.69
CA MET A 91 -5.25 14.52 4.30
C MET A 91 -4.94 14.43 5.80
N ALA A 92 -3.66 14.59 6.17
CA ALA A 92 -3.21 14.55 7.56
C ALA A 92 -3.82 15.70 8.39
N GLY A 93 -3.83 16.92 7.84
CA GLY A 93 -4.44 18.08 8.47
C GLY A 93 -5.95 17.92 8.67
N LEU A 94 -6.68 17.46 7.64
CA LEU A 94 -8.13 17.17 7.73
C LEU A 94 -8.46 16.12 8.79
N LEU A 95 -7.65 15.06 8.89
CA LEU A 95 -7.77 14.07 9.96
C LEU A 95 -7.53 14.71 11.34
N SER A 96 -6.54 15.59 11.47
CA SER A 96 -6.27 16.28 12.74
C SER A 96 -7.39 17.24 13.17
N LEU A 97 -8.16 17.77 12.22
CA LEU A 97 -9.32 18.65 12.45
C LEU A 97 -10.63 17.88 12.66
N SER A 98 -10.64 16.56 12.49
CA SER A 98 -11.85 15.76 12.66
C SER A 98 -12.29 15.71 14.12
N GLU A 99 -13.61 15.77 14.32
CA GLU A 99 -14.21 15.77 15.65
C GLU A 99 -14.94 14.43 15.90
N PRO A 100 -15.00 13.94 17.15
CA PRO A 100 -15.76 12.72 17.47
C PRO A 100 -17.25 12.80 17.13
N THR A 101 -17.79 14.01 17.02
CA THR A 101 -19.18 14.32 16.66
C THR A 101 -19.42 14.46 15.17
N ASP A 102 -18.39 14.34 14.33
CA ASP A 102 -18.54 14.44 12.89
C ASP A 102 -19.51 13.38 12.36
N PRO A 103 -20.49 13.77 11.53
CA PRO A 103 -21.46 12.82 11.01
C PRO A 103 -20.75 11.84 10.06
N LEU A 104 -21.06 10.57 10.25
CA LEU A 104 -20.51 9.49 9.45
C LEU A 104 -21.66 8.65 8.86
N PRO A 105 -22.32 9.15 7.79
CA PRO A 105 -23.43 8.47 7.16
C PRO A 105 -23.00 7.12 6.56
N GLN A 106 -23.96 6.24 6.31
CA GLN A 106 -23.69 4.86 5.89
C GLN A 106 -22.83 4.76 4.61
N PHE A 107 -23.01 5.66 3.65
CA PHE A 107 -22.20 5.67 2.43
C PHE A 107 -20.73 6.01 2.70
N THR A 108 -20.45 6.96 3.60
CA THR A 108 -19.09 7.29 4.04
C THR A 108 -18.47 6.12 4.80
N GLN A 109 -19.23 5.46 5.69
CA GLN A 109 -18.79 4.23 6.36
C GLN A 109 -18.42 3.13 5.35
N ASN A 110 -19.19 2.99 4.27
CA ASN A 110 -18.92 2.01 3.22
C ASN A 110 -17.61 2.27 2.47
N LEU A 111 -17.16 3.52 2.36
CA LEU A 111 -15.84 3.86 1.78
C LEU A 111 -14.72 3.30 2.66
N PHE A 112 -14.74 3.59 3.97
CA PHE A 112 -13.74 3.07 4.91
C PHE A 112 -13.77 1.54 5.02
N LEU A 113 -14.96 0.94 5.02
CA LEU A 113 -15.14 -0.52 4.99
C LEU A 113 -14.46 -1.15 3.76
N ARG A 114 -14.60 -0.51 2.59
CA ARG A 114 -13.98 -0.98 1.34
C ARG A 114 -12.45 -0.93 1.44
N ILE A 115 -11.90 0.15 1.98
CA ILE A 115 -10.46 0.31 2.23
C ILE A 115 -9.97 -0.81 3.15
N GLY A 116 -10.62 -1.03 4.30
CA GLY A 116 -10.26 -2.10 5.23
C GLY A 116 -10.34 -3.49 4.59
N SER A 117 -11.36 -3.74 3.77
CA SER A 117 -11.53 -5.01 3.06
C SER A 117 -10.44 -5.23 2.01
N ARG A 118 -10.08 -4.18 1.26
CA ARG A 118 -8.97 -4.21 0.30
C ARG A 118 -7.63 -4.40 1.01
N ALA A 119 -7.42 -3.75 2.15
CA ALA A 119 -6.22 -3.90 2.96
C ALA A 119 -6.07 -5.35 3.44
N ASP A 120 -7.13 -5.97 4.00
CA ASP A 120 -7.08 -7.38 4.45
C ASP A 120 -6.85 -8.35 3.27
N ASN A 121 -7.54 -8.14 2.15
CA ASN A 121 -7.34 -8.97 0.96
C ASN A 121 -5.92 -8.85 0.41
N THR A 122 -5.39 -7.62 0.32
CA THR A 122 -4.02 -7.35 -0.11
C THR A 122 -3.02 -8.01 0.84
N PHE A 123 -3.25 -7.90 2.15
CA PHE A 123 -2.43 -8.53 3.19
C PHE A 123 -2.32 -10.05 2.98
N ARG A 124 -3.43 -10.70 2.64
CA ARG A 124 -3.49 -12.16 2.44
C ARG A 124 -2.91 -12.61 1.11
N THR A 125 -3.12 -11.85 0.04
CA THR A 125 -2.82 -12.27 -1.34
C THR A 125 -1.44 -11.84 -1.84
N LYS A 126 -0.85 -10.75 -1.32
CA LYS A 126 0.42 -10.19 -1.82
C LYS A 126 1.59 -10.33 -0.82
N ARG A 127 1.69 -11.48 -0.12
CA ARG A 127 2.66 -11.71 0.96
C ARG A 127 4.11 -11.40 0.60
N GLU A 128 4.56 -11.79 -0.60
CA GLU A 128 5.95 -11.58 -1.04
C GLU A 128 6.31 -10.09 -1.11
N VAL A 129 5.38 -9.26 -1.59
CA VAL A 129 5.55 -7.80 -1.68
C VAL A 129 5.52 -7.17 -0.28
N ILE A 130 4.62 -7.63 0.58
CA ILE A 130 4.46 -7.11 1.94
C ILE A 130 5.68 -7.43 2.80
N ASN A 131 6.25 -8.63 2.68
CA ASN A 131 7.43 -9.04 3.45
C ASN A 131 8.67 -8.18 3.16
N ILE A 132 8.69 -7.44 2.05
CA ILE A 132 9.80 -6.55 1.67
C ILE A 132 9.67 -5.17 2.33
N SER A 133 8.49 -4.78 2.80
CA SER A 133 8.24 -3.47 3.41
C SER A 133 7.47 -3.62 4.73
N SER A 134 8.16 -3.47 5.85
CA SER A 134 7.54 -3.49 7.18
C SER A 134 6.49 -2.41 7.35
N SER A 135 6.74 -1.19 6.85
CA SER A 135 5.78 -0.08 6.90
C SER A 135 4.49 -0.39 6.12
N LEU A 136 4.58 -1.03 4.95
CA LEU A 136 3.38 -1.47 4.22
C LEU A 136 2.61 -2.55 4.99
N SER A 137 3.32 -3.48 5.61
CA SER A 137 2.69 -4.50 6.46
C SER A 137 1.96 -3.87 7.66
N GLN A 138 2.57 -2.87 8.29
CA GLN A 138 1.99 -2.12 9.41
C GLN A 138 0.74 -1.35 8.97
N SER A 139 0.80 -0.57 7.89
CA SER A 139 -0.36 0.19 7.39
C SER A 139 -1.55 -0.71 7.05
N LEU A 140 -1.31 -1.83 6.35
CA LEU A 140 -2.36 -2.80 6.02
C LEU A 140 -3.00 -3.42 7.26
N ASN A 141 -2.19 -3.73 8.28
CA ASN A 141 -2.70 -4.26 9.54
C ASN A 141 -3.50 -3.23 10.34
N VAL A 142 -3.08 -1.97 10.32
CA VAL A 142 -3.80 -0.85 10.96
C VAL A 142 -5.15 -0.61 10.29
N LEU A 143 -5.24 -0.72 8.96
CA LEU A 143 -6.49 -0.51 8.20
C LEU A 143 -7.48 -1.69 8.30
N LYS A 144 -6.99 -2.91 8.54
CA LYS A 144 -7.80 -4.13 8.59
C LYS A 144 -9.06 -4.05 9.48
N PRO A 145 -9.06 -3.45 10.68
CA PRO A 145 -10.25 -3.31 11.51
C PRO A 145 -11.42 -2.62 10.81
N LEU A 146 -11.19 -1.71 9.85
CA LEU A 146 -12.26 -1.03 9.10
C LEU A 146 -13.14 -2.03 8.31
N SER A 147 -12.61 -3.19 7.93
CA SER A 147 -13.39 -4.25 7.25
C SER A 147 -14.54 -4.80 8.11
N LYS A 148 -14.47 -4.61 9.44
CA LYS A 148 -15.45 -5.14 10.39
C LYS A 148 -16.65 -4.22 10.61
N MET A 149 -16.67 -3.02 10.00
CA MET A 149 -17.81 -2.08 10.10
C MET A 149 -19.13 -2.67 9.59
N ARG A 150 -19.07 -3.70 8.72
CA ARG A 150 -20.23 -4.29 8.06
C ARG A 150 -21.22 -4.97 9.00
N ASP A 151 -20.70 -5.64 10.02
CA ASP A 151 -21.47 -6.67 10.71
C ASP A 151 -22.36 -6.12 11.82
N GLY A 152 -22.52 -4.78 11.93
CA GLY A 152 -23.36 -4.09 12.92
C GLY A 152 -22.95 -4.31 14.38
N THR A 153 -21.95 -5.17 14.62
CA THR A 153 -21.47 -5.60 15.93
C THR A 153 -20.39 -4.68 16.49
N ALA A 154 -19.70 -3.93 15.61
CA ALA A 154 -18.71 -2.93 15.99
C ALA A 154 -19.05 -1.60 15.32
N VAL A 155 -19.62 -0.68 16.09
CA VAL A 155 -19.77 0.72 15.68
C VAL A 155 -18.38 1.34 15.80
N ILE A 156 -17.69 1.52 14.67
CA ILE A 156 -16.44 2.28 14.64
C ILE A 156 -16.80 3.77 14.65
N SER A 157 -16.35 4.49 15.68
CA SER A 157 -16.60 5.94 15.80
C SER A 157 -15.76 6.75 14.82
N ALA A 158 -16.16 8.00 14.57
CA ALA A 158 -15.37 8.99 13.84
C ALA A 158 -13.93 9.07 14.37
N GLU A 159 -13.76 9.20 15.69
CA GLU A 159 -12.46 9.22 16.37
C GLU A 159 -11.60 7.98 16.06
N GLN A 160 -12.21 6.79 16.05
CA GLN A 160 -11.50 5.56 15.71
C GLN A 160 -11.08 5.50 14.24
N ILE A 161 -11.92 5.98 13.32
CA ILE A 161 -11.56 6.11 11.90
C ILE A 161 -10.41 7.09 11.73
N THR A 162 -10.47 8.24 12.39
CA THR A 162 -9.40 9.24 12.36
C THR A 162 -8.08 8.64 12.81
N LYS A 163 -8.08 7.95 13.95
CA LYS A 163 -6.88 7.31 14.47
C LYS A 163 -6.33 6.25 13.51
N ILE A 164 -7.19 5.33 13.05
CA ILE A 164 -6.78 4.27 12.12
C ILE A 164 -6.23 4.85 10.82
N SER A 165 -6.90 5.85 10.23
CA SER A 165 -6.45 6.48 8.99
C SER A 165 -5.16 7.27 9.19
N SER A 166 -4.99 7.97 10.31
CA SER A 166 -3.76 8.73 10.60
C SER A 166 -2.55 7.80 10.77
N ASP A 167 -2.70 6.78 11.62
CA ASP A 167 -1.66 5.76 11.86
C ASP A 167 -1.30 5.03 10.55
N ALA A 168 -2.30 4.72 9.70
CA ALA A 168 -2.06 4.11 8.41
C ALA A 168 -1.36 5.05 7.43
N LEU A 169 -1.74 6.34 7.40
CA LEU A 169 -1.19 7.34 6.49
C LEU A 169 0.28 7.60 6.77
N GLU A 170 0.69 7.67 8.04
CA GLU A 170 2.10 7.79 8.44
C GLU A 170 2.94 6.65 7.85
N HIS A 171 2.50 5.41 8.07
CA HIS A 171 3.19 4.23 7.54
C HIS A 171 3.16 4.14 6.02
N LEU A 172 2.08 4.59 5.35
CA LEU A 172 2.00 4.64 3.90
C LEU A 172 2.98 5.68 3.32
N ALA A 173 3.05 6.86 3.94
CA ALA A 173 3.97 7.93 3.55
C ALA A 173 5.43 7.46 3.59
N ASP A 174 5.81 6.68 4.62
CA ASP A 174 7.12 6.03 4.70
C ASP A 174 7.41 5.10 3.51
N VAL A 175 6.42 4.32 3.06
CA VAL A 175 6.57 3.38 1.92
C VAL A 175 6.84 4.14 0.62
N VAL A 176 6.08 5.21 0.36
CA VAL A 176 6.29 6.02 -0.85
C VAL A 176 7.54 6.89 -0.76
N GLY A 177 7.96 7.25 0.45
CA GLY A 177 9.12 8.10 0.73
C GLY A 177 8.75 9.59 0.76
N VAL A 178 7.54 9.91 1.21
CA VAL A 178 7.06 11.28 1.41
C VAL A 178 7.07 11.60 2.90
N LYS A 179 7.43 12.84 3.25
CA LYS A 179 7.43 13.26 4.66
C LYS A 179 5.99 13.54 5.10
N TYR A 180 5.55 12.86 6.15
CA TYR A 180 4.25 13.08 6.79
C TYR A 180 4.29 14.34 7.68
N ARG A 181 3.35 15.28 7.50
CA ARG A 181 3.25 16.51 8.30
C ARG A 181 1.79 16.82 8.69
N PRO A 182 1.38 16.51 9.93
CA PRO A 182 0.00 16.72 10.38
C PRO A 182 -0.31 18.17 10.83
N ASP A 183 0.68 19.09 10.80
CA ASP A 183 0.62 20.40 11.45
C ASP A 183 0.10 21.57 10.59
N LEU A 184 -0.50 21.29 9.43
CA LEU A 184 -1.11 22.30 8.55
C LEU A 184 -2.60 22.49 8.89
N ASN A 185 -2.97 23.59 9.57
CA ASN A 185 -4.35 23.73 10.09
C ASN A 185 -5.14 24.98 9.65
N ASP A 186 -4.51 26.15 9.53
CA ASP A 186 -5.29 27.40 9.47
C ASP A 186 -6.04 27.63 8.13
N GLU A 187 -5.50 27.13 7.02
CA GLU A 187 -6.17 27.23 5.71
C GLU A 187 -7.13 26.08 5.45
N LEU A 188 -6.81 24.87 5.93
CA LEU A 188 -7.65 23.67 5.73
C LEU A 188 -9.00 23.78 6.46
N ALA A 189 -9.01 24.39 7.65
CA ALA A 189 -10.23 24.60 8.41
C ALA A 189 -11.30 25.39 7.63
N LYS A 190 -10.90 26.24 6.67
CA LYS A 190 -11.83 27.03 5.83
C LYS A 190 -12.52 26.18 4.76
N HIS A 191 -11.89 25.11 4.33
CA HIS A 191 -12.39 24.21 3.27
C HIS A 191 -13.04 22.94 3.82
N ARG A 192 -13.00 22.76 5.14
CA ARG A 192 -13.67 21.67 5.84
C ARG A 192 -15.18 21.89 5.84
N ASP A 193 -15.90 20.88 5.36
CA ASP A 193 -17.36 20.82 5.38
C ASP A 193 -17.76 19.37 5.64
N THR A 194 -18.31 19.11 6.83
CA THR A 194 -18.73 17.76 7.24
C THR A 194 -20.23 17.53 7.08
N GLN A 195 -21.00 18.48 6.54
CA GLN A 195 -22.45 18.33 6.41
C GLN A 195 -22.80 17.10 5.56
N ILE A 196 -23.79 16.31 6.00
CA ILE A 196 -24.19 15.05 5.34
C ILE A 196 -24.53 15.28 3.86
N LEU A 197 -25.23 16.38 3.55
CA LEU A 197 -25.60 16.75 2.17
C LEU A 197 -24.36 17.03 1.31
N SER A 198 -23.37 17.73 1.86
CA SER A 198 -22.09 17.96 1.18
C SER A 198 -21.31 16.67 0.99
N GLN A 199 -21.34 15.75 1.97
CA GLN A 199 -20.73 14.42 1.82
C GLN A 199 -21.43 13.62 0.71
N GLU A 200 -22.76 13.65 0.67
CA GLU A 200 -23.57 12.97 -0.35
C GLU A 200 -23.26 13.50 -1.75
N TRP A 201 -23.18 14.83 -1.91
CA TRP A 201 -22.81 15.48 -3.17
C TRP A 201 -21.39 15.10 -3.62
N ARG A 202 -20.41 15.05 -2.71
CA ARG A 202 -19.05 14.61 -3.03
C ARG A 202 -19.00 13.14 -3.44
N HIS A 203 -19.83 12.29 -2.81
CA HIS A 203 -19.83 10.85 -3.07
C HIS A 203 -20.53 10.47 -4.38
N TYR A 204 -21.72 11.01 -4.63
CA TYR A 204 -22.55 10.65 -5.79
C TYR A 204 -22.42 11.63 -6.96
N GLY A 205 -21.90 12.83 -6.73
CA GLY A 205 -21.95 13.92 -7.68
C GLY A 205 -23.30 14.63 -7.70
N ASN A 206 -23.40 15.66 -8.54
CA ASN A 206 -24.58 16.50 -8.65
C ASN A 206 -25.69 15.81 -9.45
N ASP A 207 -26.48 14.94 -8.80
CA ASP A 207 -27.84 14.69 -9.27
C ASP A 207 -28.64 15.96 -8.93
N GLU A 208 -28.82 16.85 -9.92
CA GLU A 208 -29.39 18.21 -9.77
C GLU A 208 -30.74 18.28 -9.03
N GLY A 209 -31.42 17.14 -8.84
CA GLY A 209 -32.66 17.02 -8.08
C GLY A 209 -32.51 17.05 -6.55
N VAL A 210 -31.34 16.71 -5.98
CA VAL A 210 -31.14 16.65 -4.52
C VAL A 210 -30.69 18.01 -3.95
N TYR A 211 -29.76 18.68 -4.63
CA TYR A 211 -29.22 19.98 -4.18
C TYR A 211 -30.30 21.09 -4.17
N ASN A 212 -31.18 21.10 -5.17
CA ASN A 212 -32.30 22.05 -5.23
C ASN A 212 -33.40 21.80 -4.17
N LYS A 213 -33.46 20.60 -3.59
CA LYS A 213 -34.37 20.30 -2.47
C LYS A 213 -33.81 20.77 -1.13
N ALA A 214 -32.50 20.63 -0.92
CA ALA A 214 -31.84 21.10 0.30
C ALA A 214 -31.93 22.62 0.47
N ILE A 215 -31.61 23.39 -0.58
CA ILE A 215 -31.68 24.86 -0.52
C ILE A 215 -33.11 25.38 -0.30
N LYS A 216 -34.13 24.64 -0.73
CA LYS A 216 -35.55 25.00 -0.52
C LYS A 216 -36.12 24.57 0.83
N ALA A 217 -35.43 23.71 1.58
CA ALA A 217 -35.89 23.27 2.90
C ALA A 217 -35.42 24.20 4.03
N ASP A 218 -34.31 24.91 3.81
CA ASP A 218 -33.72 25.84 4.78
C ASP A 218 -34.05 27.33 4.51
N ALA A 219 -34.88 27.62 3.50
CA ALA A 219 -35.38 28.96 3.15
C ALA A 219 -36.89 29.09 3.43
#